data_AF-A0A538LPU3-F1
#
_entry.id   AF-A0A538LPU3-F1
#
_cell.length_a   1.000
_cell.length_b   1.000
_cell.length_c   1.000
_cell.angle_alpha   90.00
_cell.angle_beta   90.00
_cell.angle_gamma   90.00
#
_symmetry.space_group_name_H-M   'P 1'
#
loop_
_entity.id
_entity.type
_entity.pdbx_description
1 polymer ?
#
loop_
_entity_poly.entity_id
_entity_poly.type
_entity_poly.pdbx_seq_one_letter_code
_entity_poly.pdbx_strand_id
1 'polypeptide(L)'
;MPPIYQPEPFAAAVLHCCEHPIRELPIGWGAQKALWGQKISPRAGDLMLRRMGWKSQHTAEPKPLDAPDNLFEPMPGDPGAHGRFDDRARSSTIWTSLRLLRRLRMPAGSAEARAARGRRTAALR
;
A
#
# COMPACT_ATOMS: atom_id res chain seq x y z
N MET A 1 -6.87 9.33 -15.18
CA MET A 1 -5.95 8.46 -14.42
C MET A 1 -5.44 9.20 -13.20
N PRO A 2 -5.74 8.76 -11.96
CA PRO A 2 -5.09 9.31 -10.77
C PRO A 2 -3.57 9.08 -10.87
N PRO A 3 -2.75 9.85 -10.14
CA PRO A 3 -1.31 9.96 -10.41
C PRO A 3 -0.64 8.60 -10.56
N ILE A 4 0.13 8.46 -11.63
CA ILE A 4 0.99 7.31 -11.87
C ILE A 4 2.19 7.46 -10.91
N TYR A 5 2.58 6.37 -10.27
CA TYR A 5 3.71 6.33 -9.37
C TYR A 5 4.74 5.34 -9.89
N GLN A 6 5.99 5.63 -9.58
CA GLN A 6 7.08 4.69 -9.80
C GLN A 6 6.94 3.47 -8.87
N PRO A 7 7.59 2.32 -9.17
CA PRO A 7 7.44 1.09 -8.38
C PRO A 7 8.12 1.14 -7.00
N GLU A 8 9.18 1.91 -6.83
CA GLU A 8 10.04 1.90 -5.64
C GLU A 8 9.30 2.31 -4.35
N PRO A 9 8.41 3.32 -4.34
CA PRO A 9 7.59 3.63 -3.16
C PRO A 9 6.73 2.46 -2.68
N PHE A 10 6.25 1.60 -3.59
CA PHE A 10 5.49 0.42 -3.23
C PHE A 10 6.39 -0.68 -2.70
N ALA A 11 7.55 -0.90 -3.34
CA ALA A 11 8.56 -1.84 -2.84
C ALA A 11 9.02 -1.49 -1.42
N ALA A 12 9.33 -0.21 -1.18
CA ALA A 12 9.72 0.28 0.14
C ALA A 12 8.60 0.12 1.18
N ALA A 13 7.34 0.33 0.79
CA ALA A 13 6.20 0.14 1.68
C ALA A 13 5.92 -1.33 2.00
N VAL A 14 6.05 -2.23 1.03
CA VAL A 14 5.93 -3.68 1.27
C VAL A 14 7.01 -4.13 2.25
N LEU A 15 8.27 -3.75 2.00
CA LEU A 15 9.38 -4.04 2.92
C LEU A 15 9.08 -3.50 4.33
N HIS A 16 8.60 -2.27 4.43
CA HIS A 16 8.24 -1.66 5.71
C HIS A 16 7.15 -2.44 6.45
N CYS A 17 6.09 -2.90 5.76
CA CYS A 17 5.05 -3.74 6.35
C CYS A 17 5.52 -5.15 6.71
N CYS A 18 6.54 -5.68 6.05
CA CYS A 18 7.17 -6.95 6.45
C CYS A 18 7.97 -6.79 7.76
N GLU A 19 8.61 -5.63 7.94
CA GLU A 19 9.41 -5.34 9.15
C GLU A 19 8.56 -4.84 10.34
N HIS A 20 7.36 -4.31 10.10
CA HIS A 20 6.51 -3.68 11.11
C HIS A 20 5.07 -4.21 11.00
N PRO A 21 4.42 -4.65 12.10
CA PRO A 21 3.07 -5.21 12.05
C PRO A 21 2.02 -4.12 11.77
N ILE A 22 1.86 -3.78 10.49
CA ILE A 22 0.92 -2.77 9.99
C ILE A 22 -0.18 -3.48 9.21
N ARG A 23 -1.42 -3.35 9.68
CA ARG A 23 -2.59 -4.02 9.08
C ARG A 23 -2.98 -3.45 7.70
N GLU A 24 -2.82 -2.14 7.52
CA GLU A 24 -3.18 -1.45 6.28
C GLU A 24 -2.31 -0.20 6.11
N LEU A 25 -1.67 -0.07 4.94
CA LEU A 25 -0.83 1.08 4.60
C LEU A 25 -1.23 1.64 3.23
N PRO A 26 -2.11 2.65 3.16
CA PRO A 26 -2.49 3.28 1.89
C PRO A 26 -1.34 4.13 1.35
N ILE A 27 -0.86 3.80 0.16
CA ILE A 27 0.28 4.44 -0.52
C ILE A 27 -0.23 5.44 -1.56
N GLY A 28 0.27 6.68 -1.47
CA GLY A 28 -0.09 7.75 -2.39
C GLY A 28 -1.50 8.34 -2.19
N TRP A 29 -1.76 9.45 -2.86
CA TRP A 29 -3.00 10.22 -2.68
C TRP A 29 -4.24 9.52 -3.24
N GLY A 30 -4.09 8.69 -4.27
CA GLY A 30 -5.18 7.92 -4.86
C GLY A 30 -5.76 6.89 -3.89
N ALA A 31 -4.90 6.09 -3.26
CA ALA A 31 -5.30 5.08 -2.28
C ALA A 31 -5.96 5.72 -1.05
N GLN A 32 -5.42 6.86 -0.57
CA GLN A 32 -6.02 7.63 0.52
C GLN A 32 -7.44 8.08 0.18
N LYS A 33 -7.65 8.70 -0.99
CA LYS A 33 -8.99 9.11 -1.42
C LYS A 33 -9.95 7.93 -1.51
N ALA A 34 -9.49 6.80 -2.03
CA ALA A 34 -10.30 5.59 -2.12
C ALA A 34 -10.69 5.08 -0.72
N LEU A 35 -9.73 4.98 0.20
CA LEU A 35 -9.96 4.53 1.57
C LEU A 35 -10.96 5.42 2.31
N TRP A 36 -10.77 6.74 2.27
CA TRP A 36 -11.69 7.70 2.91
C TRP A 36 -13.05 7.73 2.21
N GLY A 37 -13.06 7.67 0.88
CA GLY A 37 -14.30 7.59 0.10
C GLY A 37 -15.14 6.37 0.48
N GLN A 38 -14.51 5.21 0.62
CA GLN A 38 -15.18 3.98 1.06
C GLN A 38 -15.73 4.11 2.48
N LYS A 39 -14.98 4.73 3.40
CA LYS A 39 -15.46 4.95 4.78
C LYS A 39 -16.66 5.91 4.86
N ILE A 40 -16.71 6.91 3.97
CA ILE A 40 -17.77 7.92 3.98
C ILE A 40 -19.02 7.42 3.25
N SER A 41 -18.86 6.91 2.02
CA SER A 41 -19.97 6.41 1.21
C SER A 41 -19.47 5.45 0.14
N PRO A 42 -19.60 4.13 0.37
CA PRO A 42 -19.28 3.11 -0.62
C PRO A 42 -20.04 3.33 -1.94
N ARG A 43 -21.34 3.66 -1.83
CA ARG A 43 -22.23 3.91 -2.98
C ARG A 43 -21.77 5.05 -3.87
N ALA A 44 -21.17 6.10 -3.30
CA ALA A 44 -20.64 7.21 -4.08
C ALA A 44 -19.44 6.76 -4.94
N GLY A 45 -18.58 5.90 -4.38
CA GLY A 45 -17.48 5.25 -5.11
C GLY A 45 -18.00 4.43 -6.29
N ASP A 46 -19.03 3.60 -6.08
CA ASP A 46 -19.61 2.77 -7.13
C ASP A 46 -20.20 3.61 -8.27
N LEU A 47 -20.93 4.68 -7.94
CA LEU A 47 -21.49 5.60 -8.94
C LEU A 47 -20.40 6.33 -9.72
N MET A 48 -19.31 6.72 -9.06
CA MET A 48 -18.14 7.32 -9.71
C MET A 48 -17.50 6.33 -10.69
N LEU A 49 -17.24 5.10 -10.25
CA LEU A 49 -16.65 4.04 -11.07
C LEU A 49 -17.56 3.67 -12.25
N ARG A 50 -18.88 3.63 -12.05
CA ARG A 50 -19.84 3.41 -13.15
C ARG A 50 -19.72 4.48 -14.24
N ARG A 51 -19.48 5.74 -13.86
CA ARG A 51 -19.39 6.86 -14.82
C ARG A 51 -18.03 6.97 -15.50
N MET A 52 -16.93 6.74 -14.76
CA MET A 52 -15.58 7.08 -15.22
C MET A 52 -14.61 5.90 -15.26
N GLY A 53 -14.95 4.76 -14.67
CA GLY A 53 -14.05 3.61 -14.52
C GLY A 53 -13.55 3.09 -15.87
N TRP A 54 -14.47 2.80 -16.80
CA TRP A 54 -14.15 2.25 -18.11
C TRP A 54 -13.25 3.18 -18.94
N LYS A 55 -13.72 4.40 -19.20
CA LYS A 55 -12.96 5.42 -19.95
C LYS A 55 -11.66 5.79 -19.25
N SER A 56 -11.65 5.66 -17.92
CA SER A 56 -10.51 5.76 -17.02
C SER A 56 -9.30 5.01 -17.54
N GLN A 57 -9.50 3.72 -17.79
CA GLN A 57 -8.45 2.71 -17.96
C GLN A 57 -7.86 2.62 -19.37
N HIS A 58 -8.43 3.33 -20.35
CA HIS A 58 -8.05 3.21 -21.75
C HIS A 58 -7.24 4.42 -22.22
N THR A 59 -6.33 4.19 -23.16
CA THR A 59 -5.67 5.22 -23.96
C THR A 59 -6.38 5.36 -25.30
N ALA A 60 -6.25 6.52 -25.94
CA ALA A 60 -6.68 6.68 -27.35
C ALA A 60 -5.71 5.98 -28.32
N GLU A 61 -4.51 5.65 -27.85
CA GLU A 61 -3.50 4.90 -28.60
C GLU A 61 -3.94 3.44 -28.81
N PRO A 62 -4.05 2.97 -30.06
CA PRO A 62 -4.35 1.57 -30.35
C PRO A 62 -3.17 0.66 -29.97
N LYS A 63 -3.47 -0.59 -29.57
CA LYS A 63 -2.43 -1.60 -29.36
C LYS A 63 -1.79 -1.96 -30.72
N PRO A 64 -0.44 -1.97 -30.85
CA PRO A 64 0.22 -2.47 -32.05
C PRO A 64 -0.16 -3.92 -32.36
N LEU A 65 -0.27 -4.27 -33.65
CA LEU A 65 -0.67 -5.63 -34.09
C LEU A 65 0.37 -6.70 -33.76
N ASP A 66 1.63 -6.29 -33.67
CA ASP A 66 2.80 -7.10 -33.37
C ASP A 66 3.19 -7.07 -31.89
N ALA A 67 2.42 -6.38 -31.04
CA ALA A 67 2.71 -6.31 -29.62
C ALA A 67 2.50 -7.69 -28.96
N PRO A 68 3.52 -8.22 -28.26
CA PRO A 68 3.43 -9.54 -27.64
C PRO A 68 2.28 -9.61 -26.63
N ASP A 69 1.79 -10.81 -26.40
CA ASP A 69 0.82 -11.11 -25.36
C ASP A 69 1.36 -12.17 -24.40
N ASN A 70 0.67 -12.30 -23.27
CA ASN A 70 0.99 -13.25 -22.21
C ASN A 70 -0.26 -14.01 -21.75
N LEU A 71 -1.24 -14.21 -22.64
CA LEU A 71 -2.54 -14.77 -22.26
C LEU A 71 -2.46 -16.28 -22.01
N PHE A 72 -1.70 -16.99 -22.83
CA PHE A 72 -1.54 -18.45 -22.74
C PHE A 72 -0.19 -18.87 -22.16
N GLU A 73 0.85 -18.07 -22.40
CA GLU A 73 2.21 -18.37 -21.98
C GLU A 73 2.87 -17.11 -21.38
N PRO A 74 3.76 -17.25 -20.40
CA PRO A 74 4.54 -16.12 -19.90
C PRO A 74 5.45 -15.59 -21.01
N MET A 75 5.59 -14.26 -21.05
CA MET A 75 6.55 -13.63 -21.95
C MET A 75 7.98 -13.98 -21.51
N PRO A 76 8.88 -14.35 -22.43
CA PRO A 76 10.26 -14.68 -22.08
C PRO A 76 11.02 -13.45 -21.55
N GLY A 77 11.93 -13.69 -20.60
CA GLY A 77 12.81 -12.66 -20.02
C GLY A 77 12.21 -11.90 -18.83
N ASP A 78 12.95 -10.90 -18.34
CA ASP A 78 12.50 -9.96 -17.32
C ASP A 78 12.17 -8.60 -17.99
N PRO A 79 10.90 -8.14 -17.97
CA PRO A 79 10.52 -6.86 -18.57
C PRO A 79 11.07 -5.65 -17.78
N GLY A 80 11.63 -5.86 -16.59
CA GLY A 80 12.10 -4.79 -15.70
C GLY A 80 10.97 -4.14 -14.89
N ALA A 81 11.34 -3.22 -13.99
CA ALA A 81 10.41 -2.54 -13.08
C ALA A 81 9.78 -1.27 -13.68
N HIS A 82 10.38 -0.73 -14.74
CA HIS A 82 10.06 0.56 -15.35
C HIS A 82 9.39 0.36 -16.71
N GLY A 83 8.55 1.30 -17.12
CA GLY A 83 7.76 1.14 -18.35
C GLY A 83 7.42 2.45 -19.04
N ARG A 84 6.51 2.37 -20.02
CA ARG A 84 6.12 3.50 -20.90
C ARG A 84 5.54 4.74 -20.20
N PHE A 85 5.33 4.68 -18.89
CA PHE A 85 4.75 5.75 -18.10
C PHE A 85 5.76 6.46 -17.19
N ASP A 86 7.02 6.04 -17.21
CA ASP A 86 8.09 6.54 -16.35
C ASP A 86 8.21 8.06 -16.33
N ASP A 87 8.17 8.69 -17.50
CA ASP A 87 8.27 10.16 -17.64
C ASP A 87 7.10 10.91 -16.98
N ARG A 88 5.99 10.22 -16.74
CA ARG A 88 4.78 10.76 -16.09
C ARG A 88 4.60 10.25 -14.67
N ALA A 89 5.43 9.31 -14.24
CA ALA A 89 5.34 8.65 -12.96
C ALA A 89 6.00 9.50 -11.88
N ARG A 90 5.34 9.60 -10.72
CA ARG A 90 5.86 10.30 -9.56
C ARG A 90 6.70 9.34 -8.71
N SER A 91 7.88 9.76 -8.31
CA SER A 91 8.79 8.97 -7.48
C SER A 91 8.38 8.88 -6.01
N SER A 92 7.49 9.75 -5.51
CA SER A 92 6.90 9.64 -4.16
C SER A 92 5.72 10.60 -3.97
N THR A 93 5.09 10.55 -2.79
CA THR A 93 4.24 11.62 -2.23
C THR A 93 4.70 11.99 -0.84
N ILE A 94 4.38 13.21 -0.39
CA ILE A 94 4.62 13.64 1.00
C ILE A 94 4.02 12.65 2.00
N TRP A 95 2.83 12.11 1.72
CA TRP A 95 2.18 11.11 2.56
C TRP A 95 3.00 9.82 2.69
N THR A 96 3.40 9.25 1.54
CA THR A 96 4.21 8.02 1.51
C THR A 96 5.56 8.25 2.19
N SER A 97 6.24 9.36 1.86
CA SER A 97 7.52 9.71 2.49
C SER A 97 7.38 9.84 4.00
N LEU A 98 6.35 10.53 4.51
CA LEU A 98 6.15 10.71 5.94
C LEU A 98 5.84 9.40 6.67
N ARG A 99 5.05 8.51 6.04
CA ARG A 99 4.71 7.18 6.56
C ARG A 99 5.91 6.24 6.62
N LEU A 100 6.83 6.34 5.67
CA LEU A 100 8.02 5.48 5.59
C LEU A 100 9.23 6.04 6.36
N LEU A 101 9.15 7.27 6.88
CA LEU A 101 10.20 7.82 7.74
C LEU A 101 10.32 6.98 9.03
N ARG A 102 11.43 6.25 9.14
CA ARG A 102 11.87 5.38 10.26
C ARG A 102 12.02 6.06 11.64
N ARG A 103 11.39 7.20 11.91
CA ARG A 103 11.66 8.05 13.10
C ARG A 103 10.60 8.06 14.20
N LEU A 104 9.79 7.02 14.34
CA LEU A 104 9.18 6.73 15.64
C LEU A 104 9.44 5.27 16.05
N ARG A 105 10.65 5.03 16.58
CA ARG A 105 10.84 3.98 17.60
C ARG A 105 10.01 4.43 18.80
N MET A 106 8.77 3.96 18.90
CA MET A 106 8.08 4.00 20.19
C MET A 106 8.92 3.15 21.14
N PRO A 107 9.45 3.69 22.26
CA PRO A 107 10.06 2.82 23.25
C PRO A 107 8.97 1.85 23.67
N ALA A 108 9.21 0.55 23.47
CA ALA A 108 8.38 -0.48 24.02
C ALA A 108 8.39 -0.28 25.54
N GLY A 109 7.34 0.33 26.07
CA GLY A 109 7.14 0.46 27.49
C GLY A 109 7.13 -0.94 28.08
N SER A 110 8.16 -1.26 28.84
CA SER A 110 8.29 -2.47 29.62
C SER A 110 7.17 -2.54 30.64
N ALA A 111 6.02 -3.08 30.25
CA ALA A 111 5.01 -3.54 31.18
C ALA A 111 5.44 -4.90 31.73
N GLU A 112 6.55 -4.93 32.48
CA GLU A 112 6.86 -6.08 33.33
C GLU A 112 5.78 -6.14 34.41
N ALA A 113 4.92 -7.14 34.24
CA ALA A 113 3.83 -7.49 35.12
C ALA A 113 4.32 -7.67 36.56
N ARG A 114 4.03 -6.68 37.41
CA ARG A 114 4.22 -6.79 38.86
C ARG A 114 3.08 -7.60 39.48
N ALA A 115 3.00 -8.88 39.14
CA ALA A 115 2.05 -9.84 39.70
C ALA A 115 2.78 -10.97 40.45
N ALA A 116 3.44 -10.61 41.57
CA ALA A 116 3.92 -11.57 42.55
C ALA A 116 4.00 -10.91 43.94
N ARG A 117 2.86 -10.56 44.50
CA ARG A 117 2.70 -10.34 45.95
C ARG A 117 1.40 -11.00 46.37
N GLY A 118 1.51 -12.05 47.18
CA GLY A 118 0.35 -12.60 47.89
C GLY A 118 0.23 -14.11 47.92
N ARG A 119 1.31 -14.88 48.15
CA ARG A 119 1.20 -16.23 48.75
C ARG A 119 2.38 -16.51 49.67
N ARG A 120 2.31 -15.99 50.89
CA ARG A 120 3.07 -16.44 52.06
C ARG A 120 2.19 -16.29 53.28
N THR A 121 1.49 -17.36 53.64
CA THR A 121 1.09 -17.74 55.02
C THR A 121 0.24 -19.01 54.96
N ALA A 122 0.89 -20.17 54.89
CA ALA A 122 0.30 -21.45 55.30
C ALA A 122 1.44 -22.43 55.62
N ALA A 123 2.16 -22.15 56.70
CA ALA A 123 2.96 -23.12 57.43
C ALA A 123 3.17 -22.56 58.83
N LEU A 124 2.32 -22.97 59.78
CA LEU A 124 2.63 -23.15 61.19
C LEU A 124 1.38 -23.68 61.92
N ARG A 125 1.55 -24.88 62.48
CA ARG A 125 0.65 -25.72 63.31
C ARG A 125 -0.20 -26.75 62.59
#